data_AF-A0A819VAD8-F1
#
_entry.id   AF-A0A819VAD8-F1
#
_cell.length_a   1.000
_cell.length_b   1.000
_cell.length_c   1.000
_cell.angle_alpha   90.00
_cell.angle_beta   90.00
_cell.angle_gamma   90.00
#
_symmetry.space_group_name_H-M   'P 1'
#
loop_
_entity.id
_entity.type
_entity.pdbx_description
1 polymer ?
#
loop_
_entity_poly.entity_id
_entity_poly.type
_entity_poly.pdbx_seq_one_letter_code
_entity_poly.pdbx_strand_id
1 'polypeptide(L)'
;MTSVIYVYSLLLLLFIEVTFSIESEEPSEQACKINEEYICGPTCIETCDYKAEICTKDCRFGCFCKQGYVRRSNSTDSICIKRENCQKEQSKKCCKNQEYLTCGSACPQTCNDFSYPLPKPAKACIELCMEGCFCKEGYYRTDRGKCVEPEKCCTNENEHYTTCGTACPETCEYQPRACTRQCVEGCFCISPDYVRKDNSTNSPCIKRELCSIEVN
;
A
#
# COMPACT_ATOMS: atom_id res chain seq x y z
N MET A 1 61.47 9.36 60.04
CA MET A 1 61.42 9.99 58.70
C MET A 1 61.44 8.97 57.56
N THR A 2 62.15 7.85 57.69
CA THR A 2 62.23 6.79 56.69
C THR A 2 60.90 6.08 56.41
N SER A 3 60.07 5.82 57.43
CA SER A 3 58.79 5.09 57.26
C SER A 3 57.73 5.85 56.45
N VAL A 4 57.76 7.18 56.46
CA VAL A 4 56.80 8.01 55.70
C VAL A 4 57.15 7.99 54.21
N ILE A 5 58.44 7.99 53.88
CA ILE A 5 58.94 7.97 52.49
C ILE A 5 58.58 6.64 51.81
N TYR A 6 58.64 5.52 52.52
CA TYR A 6 58.23 4.21 51.98
C TYR A 6 56.73 4.13 51.67
N VAL A 7 55.87 4.75 52.49
CA VAL A 7 54.42 4.80 52.26
C VAL A 7 54.09 5.65 51.03
N TYR A 8 54.75 6.81 50.88
CA TYR A 8 54.58 7.64 49.68
C TYR A 8 55.12 6.98 48.41
N SER A 9 56.22 6.22 48.50
CA SER A 9 56.78 5.48 47.36
C SER A 9 55.88 4.33 46.88
N LEU A 10 55.30 3.57 47.82
CA LEU A 10 54.31 2.50 47.52
C LEU A 10 52.98 3.06 46.98
N LEU A 11 52.51 4.21 47.50
CA LEU A 11 51.34 4.90 46.99
C LEU A 11 51.55 5.46 45.57
N LEU A 12 52.73 6.01 45.27
CA LEU A 12 53.09 6.47 43.93
C LEU A 12 53.14 5.34 42.91
N LEU A 13 53.69 4.17 43.28
CA LEU A 13 53.72 3.00 42.41
C LEU A 13 52.32 2.42 42.14
N LEU A 14 51.43 2.39 43.15
CA LEU A 14 50.02 2.02 42.97
C LEU A 14 49.27 3.03 42.08
N PHE A 15 49.59 4.32 42.16
CA PHE A 15 49.01 5.33 41.27
C PHE A 15 49.50 5.17 39.82
N ILE A 16 50.76 4.79 39.59
CA ILE A 16 51.32 4.58 38.24
C ILE A 16 50.67 3.37 37.55
N GLU A 17 50.37 2.28 38.27
CA GLU A 17 49.62 1.15 37.70
C GLU A 17 48.16 1.50 37.40
N VAL A 18 47.52 2.35 38.21
CA VAL A 18 46.14 2.79 37.97
C VAL A 18 46.04 3.73 36.76
N THR A 19 47.08 4.53 36.47
CA THR A 19 47.11 5.39 35.27
C THR A 19 47.41 4.65 33.97
N PHE A 20 47.99 3.45 34.03
CA PHE A 20 48.31 2.65 32.84
C PHE A 20 47.11 1.82 32.33
N SER A 21 46.04 1.71 33.13
CA SER A 21 44.82 0.97 32.76
C SER A 21 43.73 1.85 32.15
N ILE A 22 44.02 3.10 31.79
CA ILE A 22 43.15 3.86 30.89
C ILE A 22 43.45 3.35 29.49
N GLU A 23 42.85 2.22 29.15
CA GLU A 23 42.60 1.86 27.77
C GLU A 23 41.91 3.06 27.14
N SER A 24 42.61 3.71 26.21
CA SER A 24 41.96 4.56 25.23
C SER A 24 40.95 3.67 24.51
N GLU A 25 39.70 3.67 24.96
CA GLU A 25 38.61 3.56 23.99
C GLU A 25 38.85 4.73 23.04
N GLU A 26 39.53 4.44 21.93
CA GLU A 26 39.54 5.34 20.78
C GLU A 26 38.07 5.71 20.58
N PRO A 27 37.71 7.01 20.61
CA PRO A 27 36.37 7.38 20.19
C PRO A 27 36.32 6.88 18.74
N SER A 28 35.51 5.85 18.50
CA SER A 28 35.38 5.27 17.17
C SER A 28 35.29 6.44 16.20
N GLU A 29 36.21 6.54 15.23
CA GLU A 29 35.95 7.35 14.04
C GLU A 29 34.48 7.11 13.72
N GLN A 30 33.66 8.16 13.67
CA GLN A 30 32.22 8.03 13.43
C GLN A 30 32.07 7.49 12.01
N ALA A 31 32.26 6.19 11.86
CA ALA A 31 32.26 5.51 10.60
C ALA A 31 30.82 5.50 10.15
N CYS A 32 30.56 6.12 9.00
CA CYS A 32 29.24 6.10 8.42
C CYS A 32 28.80 4.66 8.17
N LYS A 33 27.48 4.42 8.22
CA LYS A 33 26.93 3.07 8.04
C LYS A 33 27.19 2.58 6.62
N ILE A 34 26.90 1.30 6.37
CA ILE A 34 27.02 0.74 5.02
C ILE A 34 26.23 1.57 3.99
N ASN A 35 26.85 1.81 2.84
CA ASN A 35 26.34 2.66 1.75
C ASN A 35 26.14 4.14 2.13
N GLU A 36 26.80 4.60 3.18
CA GLU A 36 26.94 6.02 3.52
C GLU A 36 28.37 6.50 3.30
N GLU A 37 28.52 7.81 3.13
CA GLU A 37 29.80 8.51 3.03
C GLU A 37 29.74 9.80 3.86
N TYR A 38 30.85 10.12 4.53
CA TYR A 38 30.96 11.34 5.32
C TYR A 38 31.32 12.50 4.40
N ILE A 39 30.34 13.35 4.08
CA ILE A 39 30.49 14.46 3.14
C ILE A 39 29.78 15.72 3.65
N CYS A 40 30.08 16.85 3.03
CA CYS A 40 29.24 18.05 3.05
C CYS A 40 28.06 17.81 2.10
N GLY A 41 26.89 17.50 2.65
CA GLY A 41 25.68 17.17 1.88
C GLY A 41 24.58 18.23 2.00
N PRO A 42 23.55 18.16 1.14
CA PRO A 42 22.37 19.02 1.24
C PRO A 42 21.55 18.72 2.50
N THR A 43 20.73 19.68 2.93
CA THR A 43 19.86 19.53 4.13
C THR A 43 18.65 18.63 3.90
N CYS A 44 18.28 18.38 2.65
CA CYS A 44 17.17 17.50 2.29
C CYS A 44 17.59 16.03 2.47
N ILE A 45 16.63 15.20 2.88
CA ILE A 45 16.85 13.76 2.99
C ILE A 45 16.04 13.10 1.89
N GLU A 46 16.72 12.46 0.95
CA GLU A 46 16.07 11.59 -0.03
C GLU A 46 15.74 10.24 0.60
N THR A 47 14.48 9.84 0.48
CA THR A 47 14.02 8.53 0.96
C THR A 47 13.31 7.76 -0.14
N CYS A 48 12.90 6.52 0.17
CA CYS A 48 12.01 5.79 -0.71
C CYS A 48 10.63 6.44 -0.83
N ASP A 49 10.17 7.18 0.18
CA ASP A 49 8.85 7.81 0.19
C ASP A 49 8.89 9.26 -0.32
N TYR A 50 10.08 9.87 -0.39
CA TYR A 50 10.25 11.26 -0.79
C TYR A 50 11.43 11.42 -1.73
N LYS A 51 11.15 11.93 -2.93
CA LYS A 51 12.14 12.40 -3.89
C LYS A 51 12.22 13.91 -3.80
N ALA A 52 13.39 14.42 -3.44
CA ALA A 52 13.58 15.85 -3.31
C ALA A 52 13.74 16.47 -4.71
N GLU A 53 12.80 17.34 -5.12
CA GLU A 53 12.92 18.07 -6.38
C GLU A 53 13.90 19.25 -6.27
N ILE A 54 13.93 19.91 -5.10
CA ILE A 54 14.81 21.04 -4.80
C ILE A 54 15.37 20.87 -3.39
N CYS A 55 16.69 20.92 -3.28
CA CYS A 55 17.39 20.96 -2.01
C CYS A 55 18.10 22.29 -1.85
N THR A 56 18.11 22.86 -0.63
CA THR A 56 18.91 24.06 -0.38
C THR A 56 20.39 23.72 -0.56
N LYS A 57 21.17 24.69 -1.04
CA LYS A 57 22.64 24.58 -1.16
C LYS A 57 23.35 24.70 0.18
N ASP A 58 22.61 24.65 1.29
CA ASP A 58 23.18 24.69 2.63
C ASP A 58 23.95 23.40 2.87
N CYS A 59 25.26 23.55 3.04
CA CYS A 59 26.17 22.46 3.33
C CYS A 59 26.09 22.08 4.81
N ARG A 60 25.75 20.82 5.10
CA ARG A 60 25.95 20.24 6.44
C ARG A 60 26.83 19.01 6.33
N PHE A 61 27.88 18.96 7.15
CA PHE A 61 28.72 17.77 7.27
C PHE A 61 27.97 16.67 8.02
N GLY A 62 28.07 15.44 7.53
CA GLY A 62 27.41 14.27 8.12
C GLY A 62 27.52 13.04 7.24
N CYS A 63 26.87 11.96 7.66
CA CYS A 63 26.77 10.73 6.87
C CYS A 63 25.57 10.78 5.93
N PHE A 64 25.85 10.79 4.63
CA PHE A 64 24.85 10.82 3.57
C PHE A 64 24.90 9.52 2.77
N CYS A 65 23.78 9.11 2.19
CA CYS A 65 23.77 7.95 1.29
C CYS A 65 24.68 8.23 0.09
N LYS A 66 25.50 7.24 -0.27
CA LYS A 66 26.31 7.28 -1.50
C LYS A 66 25.42 7.49 -2.72
N GLN A 67 25.98 8.03 -3.79
CA GLN A 67 25.26 8.24 -5.05
C GLN A 67 24.50 6.96 -5.51
N GLY A 68 23.22 7.12 -5.86
CA GLY A 68 22.34 6.02 -6.28
C GLY A 68 21.65 5.28 -5.13
N TYR A 69 22.00 5.59 -3.88
CA TYR A 69 21.32 5.09 -2.68
C TYR A 69 20.44 6.18 -2.07
N VAL A 70 19.34 5.76 -1.45
CA VAL A 70 18.42 6.61 -0.70
C VAL A 70 18.07 5.95 0.62
N ARG A 71 17.67 6.76 1.61
CA ARG A 71 17.27 6.21 2.92
C ARG A 71 15.99 5.41 2.78
N ARG A 72 15.92 4.23 3.40
CA ARG A 72 14.71 3.40 3.37
C ARG A 72 13.50 4.14 3.96
N SER A 73 13.70 4.93 5.01
CA SER A 73 12.64 5.70 5.67
C SER A 73 13.15 7.07 6.14
N ASN A 74 12.25 7.92 6.64
CA ASN A 74 12.59 9.26 7.15
C ASN A 74 13.41 9.24 8.45
N SER A 75 13.72 8.08 9.02
CA SER A 75 14.63 7.98 10.15
C SER A 75 16.08 8.14 9.68
N THR A 76 16.84 9.01 10.36
CA THR A 76 18.29 9.18 10.17
C THR A 76 19.07 7.89 10.42
N ASP A 77 18.50 6.96 11.21
CA ASP A 77 19.09 5.66 11.47
C ASP A 77 18.77 4.59 10.42
N SER A 78 17.85 4.88 9.49
CA SER A 78 17.47 3.94 8.44
C SER A 78 18.63 3.69 7.47
N ILE A 79 18.72 2.46 6.95
CA ILE A 79 19.80 2.11 6.04
C ILE A 79 19.62 2.75 4.65
N CYS A 80 20.74 2.96 3.95
CA CYS A 80 20.76 3.38 2.56
C CYS A 80 20.61 2.15 1.64
N ILE A 81 19.58 2.15 0.80
CA ILE A 81 19.32 1.12 -0.23
C ILE A 81 19.32 1.74 -1.62
N LYS A 82 19.61 0.93 -2.65
CA LYS A 82 19.50 1.40 -4.03
C LYS A 82 18.06 1.82 -4.34
N ARG A 83 17.89 2.90 -5.11
CA ARG A 83 16.55 3.44 -5.42
C ARG A 83 15.64 2.45 -6.14
N GLU A 84 16.19 1.56 -6.97
CA GLU A 84 15.47 0.46 -7.63
C GLU A 84 14.82 -0.53 -6.64
N ASN A 85 15.33 -0.63 -5.41
CA ASN A 85 14.76 -1.49 -4.37
C ASN A 85 13.65 -0.79 -3.56
N CYS A 86 13.44 0.52 -3.73
CA CYS A 86 12.34 1.23 -3.05
C CYS A 86 10.98 0.69 -3.46
N GLN A 87 10.77 0.37 -4.74
CA GLN A 87 9.52 -0.23 -5.21
C GLN A 87 9.22 -1.55 -4.51
N LYS A 88 10.24 -2.37 -4.25
CA LYS A 88 10.08 -3.64 -3.49
C LYS A 88 9.70 -3.37 -2.04
N GLU A 89 10.29 -2.36 -1.40
CA GLU A 89 9.93 -1.96 -0.04
C GLU A 89 8.51 -1.38 0.04
N GLN A 90 8.11 -0.56 -0.95
CA GLN A 90 6.75 -0.03 -1.05
C GLN A 90 5.73 -1.12 -1.36
N SER A 91 6.09 -2.11 -2.19
CA SER A 91 5.25 -3.28 -2.46
C SER A 91 4.97 -4.09 -1.19
N LYS A 92 5.92 -4.15 -0.24
CA LYS A 92 5.70 -4.77 1.08
C LYS A 92 4.70 -4.00 1.95
N LYS A 93 4.49 -2.70 1.70
CA LYS A 93 3.48 -1.89 2.39
C LYS A 93 2.06 -2.15 1.87
N CYS A 94 1.91 -2.69 0.66
CA CYS A 94 0.60 -2.98 0.09
C CYS A 94 -0.06 -4.20 0.75
N CYS A 95 -1.39 -4.18 0.81
CA CYS A 95 -2.16 -5.27 1.40
C CYS A 95 -2.21 -6.50 0.47
N LYS A 96 -2.80 -7.60 0.97
CA LYS A 96 -3.04 -8.80 0.18
C LYS A 96 -3.79 -8.46 -1.13
N ASN A 97 -3.35 -9.07 -2.23
CA ASN A 97 -3.87 -8.88 -3.59
C ASN A 97 -3.74 -7.44 -4.14
N GLN A 98 -2.85 -6.64 -3.55
CA GLN A 98 -2.45 -5.35 -4.09
C GLN A 98 -1.02 -5.41 -4.62
N GLU A 99 -0.72 -4.50 -5.52
CA GLU A 99 0.62 -4.22 -6.01
C GLU A 99 0.89 -2.71 -6.02
N TYR A 100 2.15 -2.34 -5.81
CA TYR A 100 2.56 -0.95 -5.85
C TYR A 100 2.89 -0.55 -7.29
N LEU A 101 2.18 0.46 -7.80
CA LEU A 101 2.42 1.03 -9.12
C LEU A 101 2.85 2.50 -8.96
N THR A 102 3.88 2.90 -9.70
CA THR A 102 4.29 4.31 -9.83
C THR A 102 3.37 5.09 -10.77
N CYS A 103 2.67 4.39 -11.67
CA CYS A 103 1.56 4.90 -12.46
C CYS A 103 0.48 3.83 -12.54
N GLY A 104 -0.59 3.98 -11.76
CA GLY A 104 -1.84 3.24 -11.87
C GLY A 104 -2.98 4.16 -12.29
N SER A 105 -4.09 3.56 -12.75
CA SER A 105 -5.28 4.30 -13.20
C SER A 105 -5.93 5.08 -12.05
N ALA A 106 -6.30 6.33 -12.31
CA ALA A 106 -7.13 7.13 -11.40
C ALA A 106 -8.57 6.57 -11.23
N CYS A 107 -9.00 5.65 -12.09
CA CYS A 107 -10.32 5.00 -12.02
C CYS A 107 -10.15 3.48 -11.87
N PRO A 108 -9.76 2.99 -10.68
CA PRO A 108 -9.63 1.55 -10.46
C PRO A 108 -10.99 0.87 -10.64
N GLN A 109 -10.96 -0.36 -11.13
CA GLN A 109 -12.13 -1.24 -11.14
C GLN A 109 -12.50 -1.62 -9.70
N THR A 110 -13.81 -1.67 -9.43
CA THR A 110 -14.37 -1.88 -8.10
C THR A 110 -15.46 -2.92 -8.13
N CYS A 111 -15.76 -3.54 -6.98
CA CYS A 111 -16.91 -4.46 -6.89
C CYS A 111 -18.24 -3.78 -7.24
N ASN A 112 -18.33 -2.46 -7.10
CA ASN A 112 -19.52 -1.72 -7.51
C ASN A 112 -19.74 -1.77 -9.02
N ASP A 113 -18.72 -2.05 -9.84
CA ASP A 113 -18.88 -2.15 -11.30
C ASP A 113 -19.76 -3.36 -11.69
N PHE A 114 -19.86 -4.35 -10.78
CA PHE A 114 -20.67 -5.56 -10.94
C PHE A 114 -22.06 -5.49 -10.31
N SER A 115 -22.33 -4.46 -9.51
CA SER A 115 -23.63 -4.31 -8.82
C SER A 115 -24.71 -3.83 -9.79
N TYR A 116 -25.94 -4.30 -9.56
CA TYR A 116 -27.13 -3.82 -10.29
C TYR A 116 -27.30 -2.29 -10.14
N PRO A 117 -27.79 -1.56 -11.18
CA PRO A 117 -28.22 -2.05 -12.50
C PRO A 117 -27.06 -2.38 -13.44
N LEU A 118 -27.26 -3.38 -14.31
CA LEU A 118 -26.32 -3.84 -15.32
C LEU A 118 -26.94 -3.77 -16.72
N PRO A 119 -26.17 -3.41 -17.77
CA PRO A 119 -24.78 -2.94 -17.72
C PRO A 119 -24.68 -1.53 -17.11
N LYS A 120 -23.58 -1.25 -16.41
CA LYS A 120 -23.30 0.11 -15.94
C LYS A 120 -22.89 1.02 -17.11
N PRO A 121 -23.26 2.31 -17.06
CA PRO A 121 -22.80 3.27 -18.05
C PRO A 121 -21.28 3.36 -18.00
N ALA A 122 -20.67 3.54 -19.18
CA ALA A 122 -19.22 3.72 -19.28
C ALA A 122 -18.78 4.91 -18.42
N LYS A 123 -17.84 4.68 -17.52
CA LYS A 123 -17.27 5.71 -16.67
C LYS A 123 -16.22 6.47 -17.46
N ALA A 124 -16.41 7.79 -17.62
CA ALA A 124 -15.35 8.64 -18.13
C ALA A 124 -14.17 8.60 -17.16
N CYS A 125 -12.99 8.25 -17.66
CA CYS A 125 -11.76 8.28 -16.88
C CYS A 125 -10.75 9.23 -17.53
N ILE A 126 -10.08 10.03 -16.71
CA ILE A 126 -8.95 10.82 -17.16
C ILE A 126 -7.71 9.92 -17.21
N GLU A 127 -6.88 10.10 -18.24
CA GLU A 127 -5.58 9.43 -18.39
C GLU A 127 -4.52 10.04 -17.47
N LEU A 128 -4.82 10.07 -16.16
CA LEU A 128 -3.94 10.54 -15.12
C LEU A 128 -3.33 9.35 -14.37
N CYS A 129 -2.00 9.32 -14.31
CA CYS A 129 -1.25 8.37 -13.48
C CYS A 129 -1.32 8.75 -12.00
N MET A 130 -1.70 7.78 -11.17
CA MET A 130 -1.63 7.88 -9.71
C MET A 130 -0.61 6.88 -9.17
N GLU A 131 0.24 7.31 -8.26
CA GLU A 131 1.21 6.42 -7.57
C GLU A 131 0.58 5.85 -6.28
N GLY A 132 0.78 4.55 -6.01
CA GLY A 132 0.25 3.91 -4.81
C GLY A 132 -0.01 2.40 -4.95
N CYS A 133 -0.77 1.85 -4.01
CA CYS A 133 -1.21 0.45 -4.04
C CYS A 133 -2.52 0.29 -4.82
N PHE A 134 -2.51 -0.57 -5.83
CA PHE A 134 -3.65 -0.89 -6.69
C PHE A 134 -4.01 -2.36 -6.55
N CYS A 135 -5.25 -2.73 -6.86
CA CYS A 135 -5.59 -4.14 -6.98
C CYS A 135 -4.84 -4.74 -8.16
N LYS A 136 -4.27 -5.94 -7.95
CA LYS A 136 -3.66 -6.71 -9.03
C LYS A 136 -4.70 -7.01 -10.11
N GLU A 137 -4.24 -7.29 -11.32
CA GLU A 137 -5.10 -7.74 -12.41
C GLU A 137 -5.99 -8.92 -11.97
N GLY A 138 -7.28 -8.86 -12.34
CA GLY A 138 -8.31 -9.83 -11.92
C GLY A 138 -8.85 -9.65 -10.49
N TYR A 139 -8.35 -8.67 -9.73
CA TYR A 139 -8.89 -8.32 -8.41
C TYR A 139 -9.59 -6.96 -8.42
N TYR A 140 -10.66 -6.87 -7.65
CA TYR A 140 -11.56 -5.71 -7.63
C TYR A 140 -11.59 -5.09 -6.25
N ARG A 141 -11.57 -3.76 -6.20
CA ARG A 141 -11.54 -3.03 -4.94
C ARG A 141 -12.93 -2.99 -4.31
N THR A 142 -13.02 -3.40 -3.05
CA THR A 142 -14.22 -3.20 -2.22
C THR A 142 -14.30 -1.77 -1.70
N ASP A 143 -15.46 -1.37 -1.21
CA ASP A 143 -15.69 -0.13 -0.45
C ASP A 143 -14.70 0.06 0.73
N ARG A 144 -14.35 -1.03 1.42
CA ARG A 144 -13.35 -1.09 2.51
C ARG A 144 -11.90 -1.09 2.04
N GLY A 145 -11.64 -0.92 0.74
CA GLY A 145 -10.30 -0.85 0.18
C GLY A 145 -9.54 -2.19 0.09
N LYS A 146 -10.22 -3.33 0.25
CA LYS A 146 -9.62 -4.66 0.03
C LYS A 146 -9.73 -5.04 -1.44
N CYS A 147 -8.79 -5.84 -1.93
CA CYS A 147 -8.82 -6.39 -3.29
C CYS A 147 -9.24 -7.86 -3.24
N VAL A 148 -10.37 -8.16 -3.87
CA VAL A 148 -11.01 -9.47 -3.83
C VAL A 148 -11.23 -10.01 -5.24
N GLU A 149 -11.33 -11.33 -5.35
CA GLU A 149 -11.78 -12.00 -6.58
C GLU A 149 -13.20 -11.56 -6.92
N PRO A 150 -13.58 -11.52 -8.21
CA PRO A 150 -14.88 -11.00 -8.63
C PRO A 150 -16.06 -11.79 -8.05
N GLU A 151 -15.92 -13.10 -7.80
CA GLU A 151 -16.94 -13.92 -7.14
C GLU A 151 -17.27 -13.43 -5.73
N LYS A 152 -16.34 -12.75 -5.07
CA LYS A 152 -16.51 -12.18 -3.72
C LYS A 152 -17.12 -10.77 -3.75
N CYS A 153 -17.40 -10.22 -4.93
CA CYS A 153 -18.07 -8.93 -5.06
C CYS A 153 -19.59 -9.02 -4.92
N CYS A 154 -20.19 -10.18 -5.22
CA CYS A 154 -21.63 -10.39 -5.07
C CYS A 154 -21.94 -10.70 -3.60
N THR A 155 -22.32 -9.66 -2.85
CA THR A 155 -22.58 -9.78 -1.41
C THR A 155 -24.06 -10.02 -1.09
N ASN A 156 -24.97 -9.76 -2.03
CA ASN A 156 -26.39 -10.00 -1.76
C ASN A 156 -26.68 -11.50 -1.84
N GLU A 157 -27.61 -11.96 -1.02
CA GLU A 157 -28.08 -13.34 -1.10
C GLU A 157 -28.75 -13.62 -2.44
N ASN A 158 -28.64 -14.87 -2.89
CA ASN A 158 -29.24 -15.35 -4.13
C ASN A 158 -28.73 -14.65 -5.39
N GLU A 159 -27.52 -14.09 -5.33
CA GLU A 159 -26.74 -13.65 -6.47
C GLU A 159 -25.62 -14.64 -6.79
N HIS A 160 -25.21 -14.64 -8.05
CA HIS A 160 -23.96 -15.25 -8.47
C HIS A 160 -23.24 -14.30 -9.43
N TYR A 161 -21.92 -14.35 -9.38
CA TYR A 161 -21.08 -13.68 -10.36
C TYR A 161 -21.03 -14.50 -11.65
N THR A 162 -21.03 -13.83 -12.80
CA THR A 162 -20.71 -14.42 -14.09
C THR A 162 -20.08 -13.38 -15.03
N THR A 163 -19.18 -13.83 -15.89
CA THR A 163 -18.58 -13.02 -16.97
C THR A 163 -19.52 -12.85 -18.17
N CYS A 164 -20.55 -13.68 -18.27
CA CYS A 164 -21.58 -13.56 -19.30
C CYS A 164 -22.97 -13.75 -18.70
N GLY A 165 -23.51 -12.65 -18.18
CA GLY A 165 -24.93 -12.51 -17.82
C GLY A 165 -25.71 -11.69 -18.84
N THR A 166 -27.00 -11.54 -18.58
CA THR A 166 -27.93 -10.79 -19.44
C THR A 166 -27.69 -9.29 -19.34
N ALA A 167 -27.81 -8.57 -20.46
CA ALA A 167 -27.80 -7.10 -20.47
C ALA A 167 -29.14 -6.46 -20.07
N CYS A 168 -30.17 -7.28 -19.84
CA CYS A 168 -31.52 -6.86 -19.47
C CYS A 168 -32.02 -7.67 -18.26
N PRO A 169 -31.41 -7.52 -17.07
CA PRO A 169 -31.89 -8.17 -15.87
C PRO A 169 -33.37 -7.82 -15.60
N GLU A 170 -34.20 -8.83 -15.33
CA GLU A 170 -35.61 -8.65 -14.98
C GLU A 170 -35.76 -8.13 -13.54
N THR A 171 -36.86 -7.42 -13.30
CA THR A 171 -37.31 -7.03 -11.95
C THR A 171 -38.75 -7.47 -11.73
N CYS A 172 -39.29 -7.33 -10.51
CA CYS A 172 -40.71 -7.58 -10.25
C CYS A 172 -41.63 -6.66 -11.09
N GLU A 173 -41.19 -5.44 -11.38
CA GLU A 173 -41.95 -4.44 -12.13
C GLU A 173 -41.69 -4.50 -13.64
N TYR A 174 -40.56 -5.08 -14.05
CA TYR A 174 -40.10 -5.03 -15.44
C TYR A 174 -39.69 -6.40 -15.96
N GLN A 175 -40.39 -6.85 -17.01
CA GLN A 175 -40.06 -8.02 -17.80
C GLN A 175 -39.70 -7.60 -19.23
N PRO A 176 -38.44 -7.78 -19.67
CA PRO A 176 -38.00 -7.41 -21.00
C PRO A 176 -38.60 -8.34 -22.04
N ARG A 177 -39.33 -7.78 -23.02
CA ARG A 177 -39.89 -8.56 -24.15
C ARG A 177 -38.84 -9.01 -25.16
N ALA A 178 -37.76 -8.24 -25.28
CA ALA A 178 -36.65 -8.50 -26.19
C ALA A 178 -35.35 -8.05 -25.53
N CYS A 179 -34.27 -8.77 -25.80
CA CYS A 179 -32.96 -8.51 -25.24
C CYS A 179 -31.87 -8.77 -26.25
N THR A 180 -30.81 -7.96 -26.20
CA THR A 180 -29.59 -8.22 -26.98
C THR A 180 -28.86 -9.44 -26.41
N ARG A 181 -28.14 -10.18 -27.27
CA ARG A 181 -27.34 -11.35 -26.85
C ARG A 181 -25.95 -10.99 -26.34
N GLN A 182 -25.73 -9.73 -25.98
CA GLN A 182 -24.45 -9.27 -25.46
C GLN A 182 -24.25 -9.78 -24.04
N CYS A 183 -23.07 -10.34 -23.78
CA CYS A 183 -22.66 -10.72 -22.43
C CYS A 183 -22.33 -9.47 -21.62
N VAL A 184 -22.88 -9.39 -20.41
CA VAL A 184 -22.48 -8.40 -19.41
C VAL A 184 -21.92 -9.13 -18.21
N GLU A 185 -20.72 -8.75 -17.80
CA GLU A 185 -20.09 -9.27 -16.58
C GLU A 185 -20.70 -8.59 -15.35
N GLY A 186 -20.97 -9.36 -14.29
CA GLY A 186 -21.44 -8.82 -13.02
C GLY A 186 -22.21 -9.81 -12.14
N CYS A 187 -22.95 -9.26 -11.18
CA CYS A 187 -23.75 -10.01 -10.22
C CYS A 187 -25.22 -10.12 -10.67
N PHE A 188 -25.69 -11.35 -10.82
CA PHE A 188 -27.04 -11.66 -11.31
C PHE A 188 -27.80 -12.55 -10.34
N CYS A 189 -29.12 -12.37 -10.26
CA CYS A 189 -29.97 -13.28 -9.50
C CYS A 189 -29.87 -14.70 -10.03
N ILE A 190 -29.87 -15.67 -9.12
CA ILE A 190 -29.89 -17.08 -9.46
C ILE A 190 -31.22 -17.39 -10.16
N SER A 191 -31.17 -17.54 -11.47
CA SER A 191 -32.32 -17.82 -12.31
C SER A 191 -32.63 -19.34 -12.33
N PRO A 192 -33.90 -19.75 -12.47
CA PRO A 192 -35.09 -18.93 -12.74
C PRO A 192 -35.82 -18.41 -11.49
N ASP A 193 -35.43 -18.87 -10.30
CA ASP A 193 -36.21 -18.73 -9.07
C ASP A 193 -36.16 -17.33 -8.46
N TYR A 194 -35.07 -16.60 -8.66
CA TYR A 194 -34.85 -15.28 -8.08
C TYR A 194 -34.85 -14.18 -9.13
N VAL A 195 -35.41 -13.03 -8.75
CA VAL A 195 -35.53 -11.84 -9.58
C VAL A 195 -35.25 -10.59 -8.72
N ARG A 196 -34.79 -9.50 -9.35
CA ARG A 196 -34.57 -8.24 -8.65
C ARG A 196 -35.89 -7.71 -8.12
N LYS A 197 -35.90 -7.23 -6.87
CA LYS A 197 -37.08 -6.61 -6.27
C LYS A 197 -37.54 -5.39 -7.08
N ASP A 198 -36.62 -4.48 -7.41
CA ASP A 198 -36.90 -3.21 -8.05
C ASP A 198 -35.71 -2.70 -8.87
N ASN A 199 -35.81 -1.47 -9.39
CA ASN A 199 -34.76 -0.83 -10.19
C ASN A 199 -33.70 -0.06 -9.36
N SER A 200 -33.71 -0.19 -8.03
CA SER A 200 -32.76 0.52 -7.16
C SER A 200 -31.35 -0.02 -7.32
N THR A 201 -30.34 0.83 -7.12
CA THR A 201 -28.94 0.40 -7.07
C THR A 201 -28.77 -0.73 -6.05
N ASN A 202 -28.16 -1.83 -6.48
CA ASN A 202 -27.94 -3.03 -5.68
C ASN A 202 -29.25 -3.66 -5.14
N SER A 203 -30.34 -3.58 -5.91
CA SER A 203 -31.64 -4.19 -5.55
C SER A 203 -31.50 -5.68 -5.22
N PRO A 204 -32.05 -6.16 -4.09
CA PRO A 204 -31.89 -7.54 -3.65
C PRO A 204 -32.60 -8.53 -4.58
N CYS A 205 -32.09 -9.77 -4.61
CA CYS A 205 -32.76 -10.89 -5.27
C CYS A 205 -33.79 -11.50 -4.34
N ILE A 206 -35.06 -11.39 -4.69
CA ILE A 206 -36.16 -12.05 -3.98
C ILE A 206 -36.70 -13.21 -4.83
N LYS A 207 -37.36 -14.17 -4.19
CA LYS A 207 -38.05 -15.22 -4.95
C LYS A 207 -39.12 -14.62 -5.84
N ARG A 208 -39.23 -15.11 -7.07
CA ARG A 208 -40.18 -14.61 -8.07
C ARG A 208 -41.64 -14.63 -7.61
N GLU A 209 -42.02 -15.61 -6.78
CA GLU A 209 -43.35 -15.71 -6.19
C GLU A 209 -43.70 -14.55 -5.23
N LEU A 210 -42.70 -13.88 -4.66
CA LEU A 210 -42.90 -12.78 -3.71
C LEU A 210 -43.20 -11.45 -4.42
N CYS A 211 -42.93 -11.33 -5.72
CA CYS A 211 -43.24 -10.12 -6.49
C CYS A 211 -44.74 -9.75 -6.46
N SER A 212 -45.64 -10.73 -6.34
CA SER A 212 -47.09 -10.49 -6.29
C SER A 212 -47.62 -10.05 -4.92
N ILE A 213 -46.78 -10.08 -3.88
CA ILE A 213 -47.16 -9.72 -2.50
C ILE A 213 -46.82 -8.25 -2.22
N GLU A 214 -45.77 -7.70 -2.86
CA GLU A 214 -45.29 -6.33 -2.63
C GLU A 214 -45.94 -5.25 -3.52
N VAL A 215 -46.84 -5.64 -4.44
CA VAL A 215 -47.52 -4.73 -5.38
C VAL A 215 -48.95 -4.36 -4.91
N ASN A 216 -49.37 -4.81 -3.72
CA ASN A 216 -50.65 -4.43 -3.08
C ASN A 216 -50.44 -3.51 -1.87
#